data_AF-A0A6H1ZNR7-F1
#
_entry.id   AF-A0A6H1ZNR7-F1
#
_cell.length_a   1.000
_cell.length_b   1.000
_cell.length_c   1.000
_cell.angle_alpha   90.00
_cell.angle_beta   90.00
_cell.angle_gamma   90.00
#
_symmetry.space_group_name_H-M   'P 1'
#
loop_
_entity.id
_entity.type
_entity.pdbx_description
1 polymer ?
#
loop_
_entity_poly.entity_id
_entity_poly.type
_entity_poly.pdbx_seq_one_letter_code
_entity_poly.pdbx_strand_id
1 'polypeptide(L)' 'MAKKTTRFRGKTEFDRAINNLDKAMNHFKNLLDIGYCRVERVEKVIEISTQMLIQVQDLLKKARDSI' A
#
# COMPACT_ATOMS: atom_id res chain seq x y z
N MET A 1 32.78 8.09 -0.74
CA MET A 1 31.47 8.77 -0.92
C MET A 1 30.32 7.77 -1.16
N ALA A 2 30.21 6.66 -0.41
CA ALA A 2 29.27 5.56 -0.72
C ALA A 2 27.93 5.58 0.06
N LYS A 3 27.81 6.40 1.13
CA LYS A 3 26.60 6.40 1.98
C LYS A 3 25.38 7.10 1.36
N LYS A 4 25.58 8.10 0.48
CA LYS A 4 24.48 8.85 -0.14
C LYS A 4 23.70 8.02 -1.17
N THR A 5 24.39 7.15 -1.91
CA THR A 5 23.78 6.31 -2.96
C THR A 5 22.90 5.19 -2.37
N THR A 6 23.29 4.58 -1.25
CA THR A 6 22.48 3.54 -0.60
C THR A 6 21.21 4.10 0.06
N ARG A 7 21.30 5.27 0.71
CA ARG A 7 20.15 5.96 1.32
C ARG A 7 19.11 6.37 0.26
N PHE A 8 19.58 6.92 -0.87
CA PHE A 8 18.70 7.30 -1.97
C PHE A 8 18.01 6.08 -2.60
N ARG A 9 18.73 4.97 -2.78
CA ARG A 9 18.17 3.72 -3.29
C ARG A 9 17.13 3.12 -2.34
N GLY A 10 17.38 3.14 -1.03
CA GLY A 10 16.40 2.71 -0.03
C GLY A 10 15.11 3.51 -0.13
N LYS A 11 15.21 4.85 -0.19
CA LYS A 11 14.05 5.74 -0.36
C LYS A 11 13.24 5.41 -1.62
N THR A 12 13.90 5.16 -2.75
CA THR A 12 13.24 4.78 -4.01
C THR A 12 12.46 3.46 -3.89
N GLU A 13 13.00 2.45 -3.19
CA GLU A 13 12.28 1.19 -2.98
C GLU A 13 11.04 1.36 -2.08
N PHE A 14 11.11 2.23 -1.06
CA PHE A 14 9.93 2.58 -0.26
C PHE A 14 8.87 3.30 -1.10
N ASP A 15 9.26 4.28 -1.91
CA ASP A 15 8.33 4.99 -2.80
C ASP A 15 7.68 4.02 -3.81
N ARG A 16 8.43 3.04 -4.32
CA ARG A 16 7.90 1.98 -5.18
C ARG A 16 6.91 1.08 -4.45
N ALA A 17 7.20 0.69 -3.21
CA ALA A 17 6.31 -0.12 -2.40
C ALA A 17 5.00 0.63 -2.08
N ILE A 18 5.08 1.91 -1.71
CA ILE A 18 3.91 2.77 -1.45
C ILE A 18 3.02 2.85 -2.70
N ASN A 19 3.59 3.10 -3.88
CA ASN A 19 2.85 3.17 -5.14
C ASN A 19 2.17 1.82 -5.51
N ASN A 20 2.82 0.69 -5.23
CA ASN A 20 2.19 -0.61 -5.43
C ASN A 20 1.00 -0.83 -4.49
N LEU A 21 1.07 -0.35 -3.25
CA LEU A 21 -0.05 -0.40 -2.31
C LEU A 21 -1.22 0.48 -2.77
N ASP A 22 -0.95 1.68 -3.32
CA ASP A 22 -1.99 2.54 -3.90
C ASP A 22 -2.73 1.84 -5.05
N LYS A 23 -2.00 1.13 -5.93
CA LYS A 23 -2.61 0.34 -6.99
C LYS A 23 -3.47 -0.80 -6.46
N ALA A 24 -3.03 -1.48 -5.40
CA ALA A 24 -3.81 -2.54 -4.76
C ALA A 24 -5.11 -2.02 -4.15
N MET A 25 -5.06 -0.88 -3.44
CA MET A 25 -6.25 -0.23 -2.89
C MET A 25 -7.23 0.21 -3.99
N ASN A 26 -6.73 0.76 -5.10
CA ASN A 26 -7.57 1.09 -6.25
C ASN A 26 -8.23 -0.16 -6.87
N HIS A 27 -7.53 -1.30 -6.91
CA HIS A 27 -8.10 -2.55 -7.39
C HIS A 27 -9.24 -3.04 -6.49
N PHE A 28 -9.06 -2.96 -5.16
CA PHE A 28 -10.10 -3.28 -4.20
C PHE A 28 -11.33 -2.38 -4.31
N LYS A 29 -11.13 -1.08 -4.52
CA LYS A 29 -12.22 -0.14 -4.78
C LYS A 29 -12.98 -0.52 -6.05
N ASN A 30 -12.27 -0.83 -7.14
CA ASN A 30 -12.91 -1.26 -8.38
C ASN A 30 -13.72 -2.57 -8.20
N LEU A 31 -13.26 -3.51 -7.37
CA LEU A 31 -14.02 -4.72 -7.07
C LEU A 31 -15.35 -4.40 -6.38
N LEU A 32 -15.36 -3.44 -5.45
CA LEU A 32 -16.60 -2.97 -4.81
C LEU A 32 -17.52 -2.30 -5.83
N ASP A 33 -16.98 -1.46 -6.72
CA ASP A 33 -17.74 -0.74 -7.75
C ASP A 33 -18.36 -1.68 -8.79
N ILE A 34 -17.72 -2.81 -9.11
CA ILE A 34 -18.23 -3.85 -10.03
C ILE A 34 -19.38 -4.66 -9.39
N GLY A 35 -19.66 -4.47 -8.09
CA GLY A 35 -20.80 -5.08 -7.41
C GLY A 35 -20.46 -6.29 -6.55
N TYR A 36 -19.18 -6.58 -6.31
CA TYR A 36 -18.78 -7.59 -5.33
C TYR A 36 -19.13 -7.21 -3.88
N CYS A 37 -19.51 -5.95 -3.63
CA CYS A 37 -20.12 -5.52 -2.36
C CYS A 37 -21.43 -6.26 -2.04
N ARG A 38 -22.10 -6.87 -3.03
CA ARG A 38 -23.32 -7.68 -2.81
C ARG A 38 -23.03 -9.05 -2.21
N VAL A 39 -21.76 -9.43 -2.10
CA VAL A 39 -21.33 -10.66 -1.43
C VAL A 39 -20.67 -10.25 -0.10
N GLU A 40 -21.43 -10.35 0.99
CA GLU A 40 -21.04 -9.88 2.34
C GLU A 40 -19.64 -10.36 2.77
N ARG A 41 -19.28 -11.60 2.44
CA ARG A 41 -17.94 -12.14 2.73
C ARG A 41 -16.84 -11.43 1.95
N VAL A 42 -17.09 -11.06 0.70
CA VAL A 42 -16.11 -10.38 -0.16
C VAL A 42 -15.94 -8.94 0.27
N GLU A 43 -17.04 -8.25 0.60
CA GLU A 43 -17.00 -6.89 1.16
C GLU A 43 -16.16 -6.83 2.43
N LYS A 44 -16.41 -7.73 3.39
CA LYS A 44 -15.66 -7.79 4.65
C LYS A 44 -14.17 -8.11 4.44
N VAL A 45 -13.85 -9.01 3.51
CA VAL A 45 -12.46 -9.32 3.16
C VAL A 45 -11.76 -8.12 2.52
N ILE A 46 -12.45 -7.40 1.63
CA ILE A 46 -11.93 -6.17 1.02
C ILE A 46 -11.68 -5.11 2.09
N GLU A 47 -12.60 -4.94 3.04
CA GLU A 47 -12.47 -3.96 4.12
C GLU A 47 -11.26 -4.24 5.00
N ILE A 48 -11.14 -5.48 5.51
CA ILE A 48 -10.00 -5.91 6.34
C ILE A 48 -8.68 -5.75 5.56
N SER A 49 -8.66 -6.19 4.30
CA SER A 49 -7.46 -6.09 3.46
C SER A 49 -7.07 -4.63 3.22
N THR A 50 -8.03 -3.75 2.99
CA THR A 50 -7.80 -2.30 2.82
C THR A 50 -7.22 -1.69 4.09
N GLN A 51 -7.76 -2.01 5.26
CA GLN A 51 -7.22 -1.55 6.55
C GLN A 51 -5.78 -2.02 6.77
N MET A 52 -5.47 -3.29 6.47
CA MET A 52 -4.10 -3.81 6.56
C MET A 52 -3.14 -3.08 5.60
N LEU A 53 -3.56 -2.83 4.36
CA LEU A 53 -2.74 -2.10 3.38
C LEU A 53 -2.45 -0.67 3.84
N ILE A 54 -3.42 0.03 4.44
CA ILE A 54 -3.22 1.38 5.00
C ILE A 54 -2.17 1.35 6.11
N GLN A 55 -2.27 0.41 7.06
CA GLN A 55 -1.29 0.28 8.15
C GLN A 55 0.12 0.00 7.61
N VAL A 56 0.25 -0.89 6.63
CA VAL A 56 1.54 -1.20 5.99
C VAL A 56 2.08 0.04 5.27
N GLN A 57 1.22 0.78 4.55
CA GLN A 57 1.62 2.00 3.85
C GLN A 57 2.15 3.06 4.83
N ASP A 58 1.49 3.24 5.98
CA ASP A 58 1.93 4.18 7.01
C ASP A 58 3.28 3.78 7.63
N LEU A 59 3.51 2.49 7.87
CA LEU A 59 4.79 1.98 8.33
C LEU A 59 5.90 2.24 7.30
N LEU A 60 5.62 2.03 6.01
CA LEU A 60 6.57 2.30 4.93
C LEU A 60 6.88 3.79 4.80
N LYS A 61 5.88 4.68 4.95
CA LYS A 61 6.08 6.13 4.97
C LYS A 61 6.99 6.55 6.14
N LYS A 62 6.70 6.06 7.36
CA LYS A 62 7.54 6.31 8.53
C LYS A 62 8.97 5.81 8.34
N ALA A 63 9.12 4.60 7.81
CA ALA A 63 10.43 4.02 7.51
C ALA A 63 11.19 4.89 6.50
N ARG A 64 10.55 5.25 5.38
CA ARG A 64 11.12 6.12 4.33
C ARG A 64 11.60 7.46 4.88
N ASP A 65 10.79 8.10 5.72
CA ASP A 65 11.08 9.43 6.26
C ASP A 65 12.18 9.38 7.33
N SER A 66 12.44 8.20 7.90
CA SER A 66 13.51 7.97 8.88
C SER A 66 14.89 7.73 8.27
N ILE A 67 15.00 7.46 6.96
CA ILE A 67 16.28 7.08 6.33
C ILE A 67 17.01 8.26 5.75
#